data_AF-A0A1B0B8J2-F1
#
_entry.id   AF-A0A1B0B8J2-F1
#
_cell.length_a   1.000
_cell.length_b   1.000
_cell.length_c   1.000
_cell.angle_alpha   90.00
_cell.angle_beta   90.00
_cell.angle_gamma   90.00
#
_symmetry.space_group_name_H-M   'P 1'
#
loop_
_entity.id
_entity.type
_entity.pdbx_description
1 polymer ?
#
loop_
_entity_poly.entity_id
_entity_poly.type
_entity_poly.pdbx_seq_one_letter_code
_entity_poly.pdbx_strand_id
1 'polypeptide(L)'
;MHTSFRLGRCFVEKCVDILLDNIIKRLVNSEKSINLLAKEKDCVIKSILKSMESYLSKIDDFDSKLFSVPEYVLLPRDWDHMKENTERDEEEQEQKVQELKQKFLQNSFMLASLKLENAKYDALKDIYADEMGAQDELKQMLHKHDNEISCELIQTIKTMLGKKTMINMPEEIPNEGPNI
;
A
#
# COMPACT_ATOMS: atom_id res chain seq x y z
N MET A 1 29.86 -27.31 -20.50
CA MET A 1 28.88 -26.37 -21.05
C MET A 1 29.51 -24.98 -21.09
N HIS A 2 30.03 -24.53 -22.24
CA HIS A 2 30.52 -23.16 -22.42
C HIS A 2 29.32 -22.25 -22.72
N THR A 3 28.63 -21.76 -21.68
CA THR A 3 27.83 -20.54 -21.83
C THR A 3 28.80 -19.37 -21.86
N SER A 4 29.47 -19.19 -23.01
CA SER A 4 30.21 -17.97 -23.31
C SER A 4 29.18 -16.85 -23.28
N PHE A 5 29.22 -16.09 -22.19
CA PHE A 5 28.45 -14.87 -22.02
C PHE A 5 28.92 -13.88 -23.08
N ARG A 6 28.26 -13.85 -24.25
CA ARG A 6 28.48 -12.84 -25.30
C ARG A 6 27.92 -11.48 -24.90
N LEU A 7 28.15 -11.05 -23.64
CA LEU A 7 27.64 -9.79 -23.12
C LEU A 7 28.23 -8.61 -23.90
N GLY A 8 29.51 -8.67 -24.25
CA GLY A 8 30.19 -7.61 -25.01
C GLY A 8 29.51 -7.32 -26.34
N ARG A 9 29.21 -8.35 -27.14
CA ARG A 9 28.54 -8.18 -28.45
C ARG A 9 27.13 -7.61 -28.31
N CYS A 10 26.34 -8.19 -27.41
CA CYS A 10 24.97 -7.73 -27.16
C CYS A 10 24.93 -6.28 -26.66
N PHE A 11 25.91 -5.87 -25.86
CA PHE A 11 26.02 -4.50 -25.38
C PHE A 11 26.35 -3.52 -26.52
N VAL A 12 27.35 -3.83 -27.33
CA VAL A 12 27.76 -2.97 -28.46
C VAL A 12 26.63 -2.82 -29.47
N GLU A 13 25.93 -3.91 -29.82
CA GLU A 13 24.78 -3.88 -30.73
C GLU A 13 23.68 -2.94 -30.22
N LYS A 14 23.31 -3.04 -28.93
CA LYS A 14 22.33 -2.13 -28.32
C LYS A 14 22.78 -0.67 -28.32
N CYS A 15 24.06 -0.39 -28.06
CA CYS A 15 24.58 0.96 -28.12
C CYS A 15 24.48 1.56 -29.53
N VAL A 16 24.83 0.78 -30.56
CA VAL A 16 24.73 1.22 -31.96
C VAL A 16 23.26 1.44 -32.33
N ASP A 17 22.37 0.55 -31.92
CA ASP A 17 20.93 0.65 -32.17
C ASP A 17 20.33 1.94 -31.60
N ILE A 18 20.57 2.21 -30.31
CA ILE A 18 20.11 3.44 -29.64
C ILE A 18 20.70 4.69 -30.31
N LEU A 19 21.97 4.65 -30.68
CA LEU A 19 22.65 5.79 -31.31
C LEU A 19 22.07 6.09 -32.70
N LEU A 20 21.80 5.05 -33.51
CA LEU A 20 21.16 5.21 -34.81
C LEU A 20 19.72 5.71 -34.68
N ASP A 21 18.95 5.21 -33.72
CA ASP A 21 17.60 5.71 -33.45
C ASP A 21 17.60 7.20 -33.09
N ASN A 22 18.56 7.64 -32.27
CA ASN A 22 18.71 9.05 -31.92
C ASN A 22 19.11 9.92 -33.12
N ILE A 23 19.98 9.42 -34.00
CA ILE A 23 20.37 10.12 -35.23
C ILE A 23 19.18 10.24 -36.17
N ILE A 24 18.44 9.15 -36.42
CA ILE A 24 17.26 9.14 -37.30
C ILE A 24 16.21 10.13 -36.79
N LYS A 25 15.91 10.12 -35.48
CA LYS A 25 14.96 11.04 -34.86
C LYS A 25 15.37 12.51 -34.97
N ARG A 26 16.68 12.82 -34.93
CA ARG A 26 17.20 14.19 -35.04
C ARG A 26 17.29 14.69 -36.48
N LEU A 27 17.60 13.79 -37.41
CA LEU A 27 17.84 14.15 -38.81
C LEU A 27 16.52 14.33 -39.58
N VAL A 28 15.45 13.64 -39.17
CA VAL A 28 14.23 13.53 -39.94
C VAL A 28 13.01 13.90 -39.10
N ASN A 29 12.27 14.93 -39.55
CA ASN A 29 11.05 15.42 -38.90
C ASN A 29 9.74 14.81 -39.47
N SER A 30 9.84 13.83 -40.37
CA SER A 30 8.70 13.20 -41.06
C SER A 30 8.62 11.70 -40.78
N GLU A 31 7.45 11.24 -40.33
CA GLU A 31 7.21 9.86 -39.94
C GLU A 31 7.40 8.85 -41.10
N LYS A 32 7.08 9.26 -42.33
CA LYS A 32 7.33 8.42 -43.53
C LYS A 32 8.81 8.15 -43.75
N SER A 33 9.66 9.15 -43.53
CA SER A 33 11.10 9.06 -43.75
C SER A 33 11.79 8.32 -42.58
N ILE A 34 11.28 8.46 -41.35
CA ILE A 34 11.72 7.65 -40.19
C ILE A 34 11.49 6.16 -40.46
N ASN A 35 10.29 5.79 -40.93
CA ASN A 35 9.95 4.40 -41.25
C ASN A 35 10.78 3.79 -42.39
N LEU A 36 11.25 4.62 -43.33
CA LEU A 36 12.12 4.18 -44.41
C LEU A 36 13.55 3.92 -43.90
N LEU A 37 14.11 4.84 -43.12
CA LEU A 37 15.43 4.69 -42.51
C LEU A 37 15.48 3.55 -41.48
N ALA A 38 14.40 3.30 -40.75
CA ALA A 38 14.30 2.18 -39.83
C ALA A 38 14.46 0.82 -40.53
N LYS A 39 14.06 0.69 -41.80
CA LYS A 39 14.25 -0.55 -42.58
C LYS A 39 15.70 -0.76 -43.02
N GLU A 40 16.45 0.30 -43.23
CA GLU A 40 17.88 0.23 -43.58
C GLU A 40 18.78 0.15 -42.35
N LYS A 41 18.26 0.53 -41.16
CA LYS A 41 18.98 0.51 -39.88
C LYS A 41 19.65 -0.84 -39.61
N ASP A 42 18.93 -1.94 -39.76
CA ASP A 42 19.46 -3.29 -39.50
C ASP A 42 20.64 -3.64 -40.41
N CYS A 43 20.63 -3.18 -41.67
CA CYS A 43 21.72 -3.38 -42.60
C CYS A 43 22.97 -2.58 -42.17
N VAL A 44 22.77 -1.35 -41.71
CA VAL A 44 23.85 -0.50 -41.18
C VAL A 44 24.44 -1.10 -39.90
N ILE A 45 23.60 -1.53 -38.96
CA ILE A 45 24.03 -2.21 -37.73
C ILE A 45 24.89 -3.43 -38.08
N LYS A 46 24.41 -4.31 -38.96
CA LYS A 46 25.18 -5.49 -39.40
C LYS A 46 26.51 -5.12 -40.03
N SER A 47 26.56 -4.07 -40.85
CA SER A 47 27.81 -3.60 -41.46
C SER A 47 28.80 -3.08 -40.41
N ILE A 48 28.32 -2.30 -39.43
CA ILE A 48 29.14 -1.77 -38.34
C ILE A 48 29.69 -2.92 -37.49
N LEU A 49 28.83 -3.85 -37.06
CA LEU A 49 29.24 -5.01 -36.28
C LEU A 49 30.27 -5.87 -37.04
N LYS A 50 30.06 -6.10 -38.34
CA LYS A 50 31.01 -6.84 -39.18
C LYS A 50 32.37 -6.14 -39.27
N SER A 51 32.39 -4.80 -39.32
CA SER A 51 33.65 -4.04 -39.32
C SER A 51 34.39 -4.13 -37.98
N MET A 52 33.66 -4.32 -36.88
CA MET A 52 34.18 -4.44 -35.52
C MET A 52 34.44 -5.89 -35.08
N GLU A 53 34.17 -6.87 -35.94
CA GLU A 53 34.18 -8.29 -35.61
C GLU A 53 35.51 -8.76 -35.00
N SER A 54 36.64 -8.24 -35.49
CA SER A 54 37.97 -8.58 -34.97
C SER A 54 38.20 -8.09 -33.54
N TYR A 55 37.60 -6.97 -33.15
CA TYR A 55 37.65 -6.43 -31.79
C TYR A 55 36.66 -7.15 -30.88
N LEU A 56 35.45 -7.42 -31.38
CA LEU A 56 34.44 -8.17 -30.64
C LEU A 56 34.90 -9.59 -30.30
N SER A 57 35.58 -10.25 -31.24
CA SER A 57 36.15 -11.59 -31.02
C SER A 57 37.22 -11.59 -29.93
N LYS A 58 38.06 -10.54 -29.87
CA LYS A 58 39.05 -10.40 -28.79
C LYS A 58 38.40 -10.20 -27.43
N ILE A 59 37.29 -9.46 -27.37
CA ILE A 59 36.52 -9.28 -26.14
C ILE A 59 35.96 -10.62 -25.68
N ASP A 60 35.40 -11.42 -26.59
CA ASP A 60 34.91 -12.77 -26.27
C ASP A 60 36.04 -13.67 -25.71
N ASP A 61 37.26 -13.57 -26.27
CA ASP A 61 38.44 -14.30 -25.78
C ASP A 61 38.84 -13.85 -24.36
N PHE A 62 38.78 -12.54 -24.09
CA PHE A 62 39.05 -11.99 -22.75
C PHE A 62 37.99 -12.42 -21.75
N ASP A 63 36.71 -12.32 -22.11
CA ASP A 63 35.59 -12.76 -21.28
C ASP A 63 35.70 -14.26 -20.98
N SER A 64 36.05 -15.08 -21.97
CA SER A 64 36.26 -16.51 -21.77
C SER A 64 37.42 -16.80 -20.81
N LYS A 65 38.48 -16.00 -20.79
CA LYS A 65 39.60 -16.19 -19.86
C LYS A 65 39.28 -15.70 -18.46
N LEU A 66 38.56 -14.58 -18.34
CA LEU A 66 38.27 -13.94 -17.06
C LEU A 66 37.13 -14.61 -16.30
N PHE A 67 36.08 -15.04 -17.03
CA PHE A 67 34.89 -15.67 -16.46
C PHE A 67 34.91 -17.19 -16.52
N SER A 68 36.03 -17.80 -16.95
CA SER A 68 36.21 -19.24 -16.80
C SER A 68 36.49 -19.57 -15.35
N VAL A 69 35.69 -20.46 -14.78
CA VAL A 69 36.00 -21.06 -13.49
C VAL A 69 37.12 -22.09 -13.72
N PRO A 70 38.26 -22.00 -13.01
CA PRO A 70 39.30 -23.01 -13.11
C PRO A 70 38.79 -24.39 -12.65
N GLU A 71 39.27 -25.47 -13.27
CA GLU A 71 38.79 -26.84 -12.97
C GLU A 71 38.98 -27.26 -11.51
N TYR A 72 39.98 -26.68 -10.83
CA TYR A 72 40.24 -26.94 -9.41
C TYR A 72 39.36 -26.14 -8.45
N VAL A 73 38.54 -25.21 -8.95
CA VAL A 73 37.60 -24.44 -8.14
C VAL A 73 36.24 -25.15 -8.14
N LEU A 74 35.86 -25.66 -6.97
CA LEU A 74 34.53 -26.20 -6.75
C LEU A 74 33.47 -25.11 -6.95
N LEU A 75 32.47 -25.41 -7.78
CA LEU A 75 31.31 -24.54 -7.91
C LEU A 75 30.45 -24.67 -6.65
N PRO A 76 29.73 -23.59 -6.24
CA PRO A 76 28.81 -23.66 -5.11
C PRO A 76 27.76 -24.78 -5.20
N ARG A 77 27.42 -25.25 -6.41
CA ARG A 77 26.51 -26.40 -6.62
C ARG A 77 27.13 -27.74 -6.24
N ASP A 78 28.44 -27.85 -6.35
CA ASP A 78 29.19 -29.06 -6.06
C ASP A 78 29.67 -29.06 -4.59
N TRP A 79 29.45 -27.96 -3.88
CA TRP A 79 29.79 -27.81 -2.46
C TRP A 79 29.10 -28.86 -1.58
N ASP A 80 27.83 -29.14 -1.88
CA ASP A 80 27.04 -30.14 -1.14
C ASP A 80 27.57 -31.57 -1.36
N HIS A 81 28.31 -31.82 -2.44
CA HIS A 81 28.89 -33.14 -2.74
C HIS A 81 30.19 -33.39 -1.96
N MET A 82 30.79 -32.34 -1.37
CA MET A 82 31.93 -32.50 -0.45
C MET A 82 31.48 -32.90 0.95
N LYS A 83 30.22 -32.64 1.30
CA LYS A 83 29.69 -33.00 2.61
C LYS A 83 29.13 -34.41 2.51
N GLU A 84 29.87 -35.38 3.01
CA GLU A 84 29.33 -36.71 3.28
C GLU A 84 28.30 -36.57 4.41
N ASN A 85 27.02 -36.42 4.06
CA ASN A 85 25.95 -36.55 5.03
C ASN A 85 25.87 -38.02 5.43
N THR A 86 25.94 -38.28 6.72
CA THR A 86 25.74 -39.63 7.25
C THR A 86 24.26 -39.96 7.27
N GLU A 87 23.88 -41.24 7.31
CA GLU A 87 22.48 -41.67 7.44
C GLU A 87 21.78 -41.00 8.64
N ARG A 88 22.54 -40.72 9.72
CA ARG A 88 22.03 -39.97 10.89
C ARG A 88 21.68 -38.52 10.57
N ASP A 89 22.49 -37.85 9.76
CA ASP A 89 22.23 -36.45 9.39
C ASP A 89 20.95 -36.35 8.54
N GLU A 90 20.70 -37.34 7.69
CA GLU A 90 19.48 -37.45 6.89
C GLU A 90 18.26 -37.72 7.77
N GLU A 91 18.37 -38.62 8.75
CA GLU A 91 17.30 -38.89 9.73
C GLU A 91 16.97 -37.67 10.60
N GLU A 92 17.97 -36.94 11.09
CA GLU A 92 17.77 -35.71 11.86
C GLU A 92 17.09 -34.62 11.01
N GLN A 93 17.45 -34.53 9.73
CA GLN A 93 16.86 -33.57 8.82
C GLN A 93 15.41 -33.94 8.48
N GLU A 94 15.10 -35.23 8.28
CA GLU A 94 13.74 -35.72 8.10
C GLU A 94 12.88 -35.45 9.34
N GLN A 95 13.40 -35.69 10.55
CA GLN A 95 12.69 -35.37 11.79
C GLN A 95 12.37 -33.88 11.90
N LYS A 96 13.34 -32.99 11.63
CA LYS A 96 13.11 -31.54 11.60
C LYS A 96 12.04 -31.15 10.58
N VAL A 97 12.04 -31.78 9.40
CA VAL A 97 11.01 -31.53 8.38
C VAL A 97 9.63 -31.93 8.87
N GLN A 98 9.50 -33.07 9.54
CA GLN A 98 8.22 -33.53 10.12
C GLN A 98 7.73 -32.58 11.24
N GLU A 99 8.62 -32.17 12.14
CA GLU A 99 8.30 -31.18 13.18
C GLU A 99 7.83 -29.85 12.58
N LEU A 100 8.53 -29.35 11.55
CA LEU A 100 8.16 -28.11 10.88
C LEU A 100 6.80 -28.22 10.17
N LYS A 101 6.50 -29.35 9.53
CA LYS A 101 5.19 -29.60 8.92
C LYS A 101 4.07 -29.56 9.97
N GLN A 102 4.29 -30.19 11.13
CA GLN A 102 3.32 -30.18 12.22
C GLN A 102 3.11 -28.76 12.77
N LYS A 103 4.19 -28.03 13.01
CA LYS A 103 4.15 -26.64 13.49
C LYS A 103 3.45 -25.72 12.50
N PHE A 104 3.72 -25.88 11.20
CA PHE A 104 3.05 -25.12 10.15
C PHE A 104 1.54 -25.36 10.16
N LEU A 105 1.11 -26.62 10.29
CA LEU A 105 -0.31 -26.96 10.35
C LEU A 105 -1.00 -26.33 11.58
N GLN A 106 -0.38 -26.41 12.75
CA GLN A 106 -0.88 -25.80 13.98
C GLN A 106 -1.01 -24.28 13.85
N ASN A 107 0.04 -23.62 13.32
CA ASN A 107 0.03 -22.18 13.10
C ASN A 107 -1.04 -21.75 12.09
N SER A 108 -1.25 -22.54 11.03
CA SER A 108 -2.28 -22.28 10.03
C SER A 108 -3.68 -22.34 10.65
N PHE A 109 -3.96 -23.36 11.45
CA PHE A 109 -5.24 -23.49 12.17
C PHE A 109 -5.47 -22.34 13.16
N MET A 110 -4.45 -21.97 13.93
CA MET A 110 -4.51 -20.84 14.85
C MET A 110 -4.78 -19.53 14.10
N LEU A 111 -4.10 -19.30 12.97
CA LEU A 111 -4.30 -18.10 12.16
C LEU A 111 -5.73 -18.02 11.59
N ALA A 112 -6.27 -19.14 11.12
CA ALA A 112 -7.65 -19.19 10.65
C ALA A 112 -8.64 -18.87 11.79
N SER A 113 -8.38 -19.38 12.99
CA SER A 113 -9.21 -19.12 14.18
C SER A 113 -9.18 -17.64 14.57
N LEU A 114 -7.99 -17.02 14.59
CA LEU A 114 -7.83 -15.60 14.89
C LEU A 114 -8.51 -14.71 13.85
N LYS A 115 -8.43 -15.06 12.56
CA LYS A 115 -9.14 -14.32 11.50
C LYS A 115 -10.66 -14.39 11.68
N LEU A 116 -11.18 -15.56 12.03
CA LEU A 116 -12.61 -15.73 12.31
C LEU A 116 -13.04 -14.90 13.53
N GLU A 117 -12.24 -14.92 14.60
CA GLU A 117 -12.50 -14.13 15.79
C GLU A 117 -12.44 -12.62 15.50
N ASN A 118 -11.44 -12.15 14.75
CA ASN A 118 -11.35 -10.75 14.37
C ASN A 118 -12.55 -10.30 13.53
N ALA A 119 -13.00 -11.13 12.58
CA ALA A 119 -14.19 -10.85 11.79
C ALA A 119 -15.46 -10.73 12.65
N LYS A 120 -15.56 -11.51 13.74
CA LYS A 120 -16.66 -11.35 14.71
C LYS A 120 -16.58 -10.01 15.43
N TYR A 121 -15.40 -9.61 15.91
CA TYR A 121 -15.22 -8.32 16.57
C TYR A 121 -15.48 -7.14 15.62
N ASP A 122 -15.04 -7.24 14.38
CA ASP A 122 -15.31 -6.22 13.35
C ASP A 122 -16.83 -6.07 13.13
N ALA A 123 -17.58 -7.17 13.07
CA ALA A 123 -19.04 -7.13 12.95
C ALA A 123 -19.73 -6.51 14.18
N LEU A 124 -19.18 -6.69 15.38
CA LEU A 124 -19.72 -6.08 16.61
C LEU A 124 -19.45 -4.56 16.69
N LYS A 125 -18.42 -4.07 15.99
CA LYS A 125 -18.01 -2.67 16.06
C LYS A 125 -19.10 -1.72 15.58
N ASP A 126 -19.75 -2.06 14.48
CA ASP A 126 -20.82 -1.23 13.91
C ASP A 126 -22.05 -1.23 14.84
N ILE A 127 -22.42 -2.40 15.39
CA ILE A 127 -23.51 -2.52 16.36
C ILE A 127 -23.24 -1.66 17.60
N TYR A 128 -22.01 -1.67 18.11
CA TYR A 128 -21.63 -0.86 19.27
C TYR A 128 -21.65 0.64 18.96
N ALA A 129 -21.23 1.04 17.77
CA ALA A 129 -21.30 2.42 17.32
C ALA A 129 -22.75 2.91 17.20
N ASP A 130 -23.63 2.08 16.63
CA ASP A 130 -25.06 2.38 16.51
C ASP A 130 -25.73 2.54 17.88
N GLU A 131 -25.47 1.62 18.81
CA GLU A 131 -25.99 1.68 20.19
C GLU A 131 -25.49 2.94 20.91
N MET A 132 -24.21 3.27 20.77
CA MET A 132 -23.64 4.46 21.40
C MET A 132 -24.22 5.75 20.80
N GLY A 133 -24.47 5.79 19.49
CA GLY A 133 -25.18 6.88 18.83
C GLY A 133 -26.62 7.04 19.35
N ALA A 134 -27.36 5.94 19.47
CA ALA A 134 -28.72 5.96 20.00
C ALA A 134 -28.77 6.45 21.46
N GLN A 135 -27.80 6.06 22.28
CA GLN A 135 -27.70 6.53 23.67
C GLN A 135 -27.39 8.03 23.75
N ASP A 136 -26.50 8.54 22.89
CA ASP A 136 -26.21 9.98 22.83
C ASP A 136 -27.42 10.79 22.36
N GLU A 137 -28.15 10.32 21.35
CA GLU A 137 -29.39 10.95 20.90
C GLU A 137 -30.46 10.98 22.00
N LEU A 138 -30.66 9.86 22.69
CA LEU A 138 -31.59 9.77 23.82
C LEU A 138 -31.23 10.78 24.92
N LYS A 139 -29.94 10.88 25.25
CA LYS A 139 -29.44 11.82 26.26
C LYS A 139 -29.67 13.28 25.86
N GLN A 140 -29.46 13.62 24.58
CA GLN A 140 -29.74 14.95 24.06
C GLN A 140 -31.24 15.28 24.09
N MET A 141 -32.10 14.33 23.71
CA MET A 141 -33.55 14.49 23.77
C MET A 141 -34.04 14.72 25.20
N LEU A 142 -33.53 13.95 26.17
CA LEU A 142 -33.88 14.13 27.58
C LEU A 142 -33.47 15.51 28.09
N HIS A 143 -32.23 15.94 27.82
CA HIS A 143 -31.75 17.25 28.23
C HIS A 143 -32.54 18.41 27.58
N LYS A 144 -32.97 18.25 26.32
CA LYS A 144 -33.83 19.24 25.65
C LYS A 144 -35.19 19.33 26.33
N HIS A 145 -35.82 18.19 26.60
CA HIS A 145 -37.13 18.12 27.26
C HIS A 145 -37.09 18.71 28.68
N ASP A 146 -36.05 18.43 29.46
CA ASP A 146 -35.87 19.02 30.80
C ASP A 146 -35.75 20.54 30.76
N ASN A 147 -35.07 21.08 29.74
CA ASN A 147 -34.96 22.53 29.54
C ASN A 147 -36.31 23.15 29.10
N GLU A 148 -37.06 22.48 28.23
CA GLU A 148 -38.40 22.93 27.81
C GLU A 148 -39.34 23.01 29.01
N ILE A 149 -39.42 21.95 29.83
CA ILE A 149 -40.20 21.93 31.08
C ILE A 149 -39.77 23.08 32.01
N SER A 150 -38.47 23.27 32.18
CA SER A 150 -37.95 24.35 33.03
C SER A 150 -38.38 25.73 32.53
N CYS A 151 -38.36 25.96 31.21
CA CYS A 151 -38.81 27.20 30.60
C CYS A 151 -40.33 27.43 30.79
N GLU A 152 -41.14 26.38 30.62
CA GLU A 152 -42.59 26.44 30.83
C GLU A 152 -42.95 26.74 32.28
N LEU A 153 -42.25 26.12 33.24
CA LEU A 153 -42.40 26.40 34.67
C LEU A 153 -42.07 27.86 34.98
N ILE A 154 -40.94 28.37 34.46
CA ILE A 154 -40.53 29.77 34.65
C ILE A 154 -41.57 30.74 34.05
N GLN A 155 -42.06 30.48 32.84
CA GLN A 155 -43.13 31.25 32.19
C GLN A 155 -44.41 31.27 33.03
N THR A 156 -44.81 30.11 33.57
CA THR A 156 -45.99 29.97 34.42
C THR A 156 -45.84 30.74 35.73
N ILE A 157 -44.68 30.65 36.38
CA ILE A 157 -44.37 31.42 37.60
C ILE A 157 -44.40 32.92 37.30
N LYS A 158 -43.78 33.35 36.20
CA LYS A 158 -43.73 34.76 35.77
C LYS A 158 -45.12 35.32 35.48
N THR A 159 -45.97 34.56 34.80
CA THR A 159 -47.37 34.96 34.54
C THR A 159 -48.21 35.02 35.81
N MET A 160 -48.05 34.08 36.75
CA MET A 160 -48.70 34.14 38.06
C MET A 160 -48.25 35.37 38.87
N LEU A 161 -46.95 35.69 38.88
CA LEU A 161 -46.42 36.86 39.57
C LEU A 161 -46.89 38.18 38.94
N GLY A 162 -46.93 38.27 37.60
CA GLY A 162 -47.44 39.44 36.87
C GLY A 162 -48.91 39.72 37.14
N LYS A 163 -49.74 38.66 37.20
CA LYS A 163 -51.16 38.78 37.58
C LYS A 163 -51.32 39.25 39.04
N LYS A 164 -50.47 38.76 39.95
CA LYS A 164 -50.47 39.19 41.36
C LYS A 164 -50.05 40.65 41.55
N THR A 165 -49.18 41.19 40.69
CA THR A 165 -48.78 42.60 40.74
C THR A 165 -49.85 43.54 40.19
N MET A 166 -50.64 43.12 39.19
CA MET A 166 -51.79 43.90 38.71
C MET A 166 -52.97 43.95 39.69
N ILE A 167 -53.12 42.97 40.58
CA ILE A 167 -54.13 42.99 41.64
C ILE A 167 -53.76 43.98 42.78
N ASN A 168 -52.48 44.35 42.90
CA ASN A 168 -51.96 45.17 44.00
C ASN A 168 -51.60 46.61 43.58
N MET A 169 -52.07 47.11 42.44
CA MET A 169 -51.94 48.54 42.11
C MET A 169 -52.99 49.33 42.90
N PRO A 170 -52.63 50.24 43.82
CA PRO A 170 -53.61 51.06 44.54
C PRO A 170 -54.18 52.12 43.58
N GLU A 171 -55.50 52.24 43.54
CA GLU A 171 -56.20 53.36 42.90
C GLU A 171 -55.69 54.69 43.48
N GLU A 172 -55.17 55.55 42.62
CA GLU A 172 -54.85 56.94 42.96
C GLU A 172 -56.14 57.67 43.38
N ILE A 173 -56.08 58.27 44.56
CA ILE A 173 -57.15 59.05 45.21
C ILE A 173 -57.43 60.33 44.41
N PRO A 174 -58.68 60.62 44.00
CA PRO A 174 -59.07 61.99 43.68
C PRO A 174 -59.38 62.72 44.99
N ASN A 175 -58.57 63.73 45.24
CA ASN A 175 -58.65 64.70 46.32
C ASN A 175 -59.82 65.67 46.03
N GLU A 176 -60.96 65.53 46.71
CA GLU A 176 -61.97 66.60 46.77
C GLU A 176 -61.85 67.34 48.11
N GLY A 177 -61.50 68.62 47.99
CA GLY A 177 -61.44 69.59 49.07
C GLY A 177 -62.82 70.01 49.62
N PRO A 178 -62.83 70.98 50.55
CA PRO A 178 -63.67 70.95 51.75
C PRO A 178 -65.04 71.59 51.57
N ASN A 179 -66.01 71.23 52.41
CA ASN A 179 -67.17 72.09 52.68
C ASN A 179 -67.71 71.92 54.11
N ILE A 180 -67.53 73.01 54.87
CA ILE A 180 -68.24 73.53 56.06
C ILE A 180 -68.12 72.73 57.36
#